data_AF-A0A920E298-F1
#
_entry.id   AF-A0A920E298-F1
#
_cell.length_a   1.000
_cell.length_b   1.000
_cell.length_c   1.000
_cell.angle_alpha   90.00
_cell.angle_beta   90.00
_cell.angle_gamma   90.00
#
_symmetry.space_group_name_H-M   'P 1'
#
loop_
_entity.id
_entity.type
_entity.pdbx_description
1 polymer ?
#
loop_
_entity_poly.entity_id
_entity_poly.type
_entity_poly.pdbx_seq_one_letter_code
_entity_poly.pdbx_strand_id
1 'polypeptide(L)'
;MDVKRIINEPTAAALAYGLDKKKTGTVAVYDLGGGTFDVSILEIGDGVFEVKATNGDTKLGGEDFDNVLIDYFASEFKKEQSIDLKTDKLALQRLKEAAEKAKIELSTTPQTEVNLPFITADASGPKHLNIKLSRSKFETLVSDLIDRSIEPCKKLSKMQV
;
A
#
# COMPACT_ATOMS: atom_id res chain seq x y z
N MET A 1 10.41 -28.13 -0.13
CA MET A 1 9.77 -27.69 -1.38
C MET A 1 10.69 -28.08 -2.53
N ASP A 2 10.15 -28.61 -3.62
CA ASP A 2 10.89 -28.88 -4.86
C ASP A 2 10.43 -27.87 -5.92
N VAL A 3 11.25 -26.87 -6.22
CA VAL A 3 10.88 -25.71 -7.05
C VAL A 3 11.05 -26.07 -8.53
N LYS A 4 9.93 -26.21 -9.24
CA LYS A 4 9.92 -26.60 -10.66
C LYS A 4 10.20 -25.44 -11.62
N ARG A 5 9.75 -24.24 -11.28
CA ARG A 5 9.95 -23.01 -12.08
C ARG A 5 9.72 -21.80 -11.20
N ILE A 6 10.49 -20.74 -11.44
CA ILE A 6 10.24 -19.40 -10.90
C ILE A 6 9.63 -18.59 -12.04
N ILE A 7 8.47 -17.97 -11.76
CA ILE A 7 7.80 -17.05 -12.68
C ILE A 7 7.66 -15.70 -11.97
N ASN A 8 7.80 -14.62 -12.71
CA ASN A 8 7.56 -13.27 -12.23
C ASN A 8 6.05 -13.05 -12.01
N GLU A 9 5.70 -12.31 -10.96
CA GLU A 9 4.33 -11.98 -10.56
C GLU A 9 3.46 -11.39 -11.70
N PRO A 10 3.92 -10.42 -12.51
CA PRO A 10 3.06 -9.87 -13.56
C PRO A 10 2.74 -10.87 -14.67
N THR A 11 3.63 -11.82 -14.95
CA THR A 11 3.35 -12.91 -15.89
C THR A 11 2.40 -13.93 -15.27
N ALA A 12 2.51 -14.23 -13.97
CA ALA A 12 1.54 -15.07 -13.28
C ALA A 12 0.12 -14.45 -13.30
N ALA A 13 0.02 -13.14 -13.04
CA ALA A 13 -1.23 -12.39 -13.10
C ALA A 13 -1.82 -12.38 -14.53
N ALA A 14 -0.98 -12.14 -15.54
CA ALA A 14 -1.42 -12.15 -16.94
C ALA A 14 -1.86 -13.55 -17.40
N LEU A 15 -1.17 -14.62 -16.99
CA LEU A 15 -1.57 -16.00 -17.23
C LEU A 15 -2.96 -16.26 -16.62
N ALA A 16 -3.17 -15.91 -15.35
CA ALA A 16 -4.47 -16.05 -14.69
C ALA A 16 -5.59 -15.27 -15.42
N TYR A 17 -5.28 -14.09 -15.95
CA TYR A 17 -6.22 -13.28 -16.72
C TYR A 17 -6.52 -13.84 -18.13
N GLY A 18 -5.50 -14.34 -18.83
CA GLY A 18 -5.56 -14.79 -20.22
C GLY A 18 -5.93 -16.27 -20.42
N LEU A 19 -5.87 -17.10 -19.37
CA LEU A 19 -6.11 -18.55 -19.45
C LEU A 19 -7.50 -18.93 -20.01
N ASP A 20 -8.55 -18.17 -19.67
CA ASP A 20 -9.92 -18.45 -20.12
C ASP A 20 -10.35 -17.63 -21.35
N LYS A 21 -9.59 -16.61 -21.70
CA LYS A 21 -9.99 -15.64 -22.71
C LYS A 21 -8.98 -15.76 -23.84
N LYS A 22 -9.40 -16.29 -24.99
CA LYS A 22 -8.69 -16.23 -26.29
C LYS A 22 -8.49 -14.77 -26.79
N LYS A 23 -8.23 -13.86 -25.88
CA LYS A 23 -8.04 -12.44 -26.10
C LYS A 23 -6.59 -12.23 -26.48
N THR A 24 -6.39 -11.87 -27.73
CA THR A 24 -5.15 -11.29 -28.19
C THR A 24 -5.13 -9.80 -27.85
N GLY A 25 -3.97 -9.26 -27.51
CA GLY A 25 -3.77 -7.83 -27.32
C GLY A 25 -2.83 -7.47 -26.19
N THR A 26 -2.67 -6.17 -25.97
CA THR A 26 -1.77 -5.62 -24.97
C THR A 26 -2.49 -5.42 -23.63
N VAL A 27 -1.86 -5.85 -22.55
CA VAL A 27 -2.34 -5.72 -21.17
C VAL A 27 -1.29 -5.00 -20.33
N ALA A 28 -1.74 -4.09 -19.47
CA ALA A 28 -0.92 -3.53 -18.41
C ALA A 28 -1.25 -4.24 -17.10
N VAL A 29 -0.24 -4.76 -16.41
CA VAL A 29 -0.36 -5.25 -15.03
C VAL A 29 0.24 -4.19 -14.13
N TYR A 30 -0.59 -3.66 -13.23
CA TYR A 30 -0.20 -2.74 -12.16
C TYR A 30 -0.28 -3.53 -10.85
N ASP A 31 0.85 -3.77 -10.22
CA ASP A 31 0.97 -4.57 -9.00
C ASP A 31 1.56 -3.70 -7.89
N LEU A 32 0.73 -3.34 -6.91
CA LEU A 32 1.14 -2.59 -5.73
C LEU A 32 0.94 -3.47 -4.51
N GLY A 33 2.02 -4.16 -4.14
CA GLY A 33 2.05 -5.09 -3.03
C GLY A 33 2.32 -4.42 -1.69
N GLY A 34 2.72 -5.22 -0.70
CA GLY A 34 3.04 -4.74 0.65
C GLY A 34 4.29 -3.88 0.73
N GLY A 35 5.33 -4.18 -0.07
CA GLY A 35 6.61 -3.45 -0.03
C GLY A 35 7.17 -3.03 -1.38
N THR A 36 6.59 -3.51 -2.48
CA THR A 36 7.05 -3.21 -3.84
C THR A 36 5.90 -2.83 -4.75
N PHE A 37 6.25 -2.02 -5.74
CA PHE A 37 5.38 -1.62 -6.82
C PHE A 37 6.02 -2.05 -8.13
N ASP A 38 5.30 -2.80 -8.95
CA ASP A 38 5.73 -3.26 -10.26
C ASP A 38 4.65 -2.95 -11.30
N VAL A 39 5.08 -2.52 -12.48
CA VAL A 39 4.21 -2.32 -13.63
C VAL A 39 4.83 -2.98 -14.86
N SER A 40 4.03 -3.76 -15.57
CA SER A 40 4.46 -4.48 -16.77
C SER A 40 3.46 -4.30 -17.90
N ILE A 41 3.97 -4.11 -19.12
CA ILE A 41 3.18 -4.20 -20.35
C ILE A 41 3.44 -5.57 -20.97
N LEU A 42 2.38 -6.33 -21.19
CA LEU A 42 2.43 -7.66 -21.77
C LEU A 42 1.62 -7.69 -23.06
N GLU A 43 2.10 -8.45 -24.03
CA GLU A 43 1.40 -8.78 -25.26
C GLU A 43 0.94 -10.24 -25.18
N ILE A 44 -0.34 -10.46 -25.47
CA ILE A 44 -0.97 -11.79 -25.47
C ILE A 44 -1.30 -12.15 -26.92
N GLY A 45 -0.77 -13.25 -27.40
CA GLY A 45 -0.98 -13.73 -28.78
C GLY A 45 -0.70 -15.23 -28.88
N ASP A 46 -1.57 -15.99 -29.54
CA ASP A 46 -1.37 -17.42 -29.82
C ASP A 46 -1.01 -18.30 -28.60
N GLY A 47 -1.55 -17.96 -27.43
CA GLY A 47 -1.28 -18.65 -26.17
C GLY A 47 0.11 -18.34 -25.56
N VAL A 48 0.83 -17.40 -26.16
CA VAL A 48 2.11 -16.86 -25.68
C VAL A 48 1.88 -15.52 -24.98
N PHE A 49 2.63 -15.31 -23.91
CA PHE A 49 2.67 -14.07 -23.16
C PHE A 49 4.08 -13.50 -23.26
N GLU A 50 4.21 -12.33 -23.86
CA GLU A 50 5.49 -11.63 -24.01
C GLU A 50 5.50 -10.38 -23.14
N VAL A 51 6.48 -10.25 -22.26
CA VAL A 51 6.69 -9.01 -21.49
C VAL A 51 7.42 -8.02 -22.39
N LYS A 52 6.75 -6.93 -22.77
CA LYS A 52 7.33 -5.90 -23.65
C LYS A 52 8.20 -4.93 -22.86
N ALA A 53 7.74 -4.56 -21.67
CA ALA A 53 8.46 -3.66 -20.80
C ALA A 53 8.02 -3.83 -19.35
N THR A 54 8.94 -3.58 -18.41
CA THR A 54 8.68 -3.58 -16.97
C THR A 54 9.35 -2.37 -16.33
N ASN A 55 8.73 -1.84 -15.28
CA ASN A 55 9.27 -0.77 -14.46
C ASN A 55 8.65 -0.88 -13.06
N GLY A 56 9.12 -0.11 -12.08
CA GLY A 56 8.61 -0.22 -10.73
C GLY A 56 9.42 0.56 -9.69
N ASP A 57 9.08 0.34 -8.43
CA ASP A 57 9.79 0.84 -7.25
C ASP A 57 9.82 -0.27 -6.17
N THR A 58 11.02 -0.80 -5.92
CA THR A 58 11.25 -1.87 -4.93
C THR A 58 11.11 -1.42 -3.47
N LYS A 59 10.81 -0.14 -3.23
CA LYS A 59 10.63 0.48 -1.91
C LYS A 59 9.36 1.34 -1.87
N LEU A 60 8.31 0.83 -2.48
CA LEU A 60 6.99 1.45 -2.48
C LEU A 60 5.95 0.35 -2.35
N GLY A 61 5.20 0.33 -1.25
CA GLY A 61 4.11 -0.62 -1.07
C GLY A 61 3.17 -0.23 0.07
N GLY A 62 2.22 -1.10 0.38
CA GLY A 62 1.23 -0.90 1.43
C GLY A 62 1.80 -0.54 2.81
N GLU A 63 3.02 -0.97 3.14
CA GLU A 63 3.73 -0.59 4.38
C GLU A 63 4.04 0.91 4.43
N ASP A 64 4.36 1.55 3.30
CA ASP A 64 4.59 2.99 3.25
C ASP A 64 3.31 3.78 3.54
N PHE A 65 2.16 3.28 3.06
CA PHE A 65 0.85 3.86 3.37
C PHE A 65 0.52 3.72 4.85
N ASP A 66 0.86 2.59 5.46
CA ASP A 66 0.71 2.38 6.90
C ASP A 66 1.61 3.33 7.70
N ASN A 67 2.86 3.49 7.29
CA ASN A 67 3.82 4.39 7.92
C ASN A 67 3.33 5.85 7.90
N VAL A 68 2.72 6.31 6.81
CA VAL A 68 2.11 7.65 6.76
C VAL A 68 1.02 7.82 7.82
N LEU A 69 0.17 6.81 8.02
CA LEU A 69 -0.88 6.84 9.04
C LEU A 69 -0.31 6.75 10.47
N ILE A 70 0.69 5.90 10.69
CA ILE A 70 1.40 5.80 11.98
C ILE A 70 1.99 7.16 12.35
N ASP A 71 2.64 7.82 11.40
CA ASP A 71 3.25 9.13 11.58
C ASP A 71 2.20 10.20 11.89
N TYR A 72 1.10 10.19 11.15
CA TYR A 72 -0.03 11.09 11.39
C TYR A 72 -0.61 10.88 12.80
N PHE A 73 -0.95 9.65 13.19
CA PHE A 73 -1.54 9.36 14.49
C PHE A 73 -0.59 9.67 15.66
N ALA A 74 0.68 9.30 15.54
CA ALA A 74 1.68 9.63 16.55
C ALA A 74 1.87 11.14 16.69
N SER A 75 1.87 11.88 15.58
CA SER A 75 1.95 13.34 15.57
C SER A 75 0.73 13.97 16.26
N GLU A 76 -0.49 13.56 15.93
CA GLU A 76 -1.71 14.09 16.56
C GLU A 76 -1.72 13.80 18.07
N PHE A 77 -1.38 12.57 18.47
CA PHE A 77 -1.28 12.22 19.89
C PHE A 77 -0.21 13.04 20.62
N LYS A 78 0.95 13.26 19.99
CA LYS A 78 2.02 14.07 20.57
C LYS A 78 1.61 15.54 20.72
N LYS A 79 0.82 16.09 19.79
CA LYS A 79 0.27 17.45 19.93
C LYS A 79 -0.68 17.56 21.11
N GLU A 80 -1.52 16.55 21.34
CA GLU A 80 -2.54 16.58 22.40
C GLU A 80 -1.99 16.21 23.78
N GLN A 81 -1.14 15.18 23.85
CA GLN A 81 -0.68 14.58 25.11
C GLN A 81 0.80 14.87 25.41
N SER A 82 1.54 15.53 24.51
CA SER A 82 2.99 15.78 24.64
C SER A 82 3.83 14.51 24.82
N ILE A 83 3.32 13.35 24.39
CA ILE A 83 3.97 12.04 24.49
C ILE A 83 4.22 11.49 23.09
N ASP A 84 5.43 10.97 22.85
CA ASP A 84 5.80 10.37 21.57
C ASP A 84 5.60 8.84 21.59
N LEU A 85 4.49 8.37 21.03
CA LEU A 85 4.14 6.94 20.99
C LEU A 85 5.16 6.09 20.22
N LYS A 86 5.99 6.69 19.34
CA LYS A 86 7.01 5.94 18.59
C LYS A 86 8.17 5.47 19.47
N THR A 87 8.34 6.09 20.64
CA THR A 87 9.40 5.72 21.59
C THR A 87 9.03 4.51 22.46
N ASP A 88 7.74 4.21 22.58
CA ASP A 88 7.22 3.03 23.27
C ASP A 88 6.96 1.91 22.26
N LYS A 89 7.73 0.83 22.35
CA LYS A 89 7.64 -0.31 21.42
C LYS A 89 6.26 -0.97 21.41
N LEU A 90 5.61 -1.07 22.57
CA LEU A 90 4.29 -1.72 22.67
C LEU A 90 3.22 -0.81 22.09
N ALA A 91 3.27 0.49 22.41
CA ALA A 91 2.35 1.47 21.85
C ALA A 91 2.50 1.56 20.32
N LEU A 92 3.74 1.60 19.82
CA LEU A 92 4.04 1.64 18.39
C LEU A 92 3.50 0.40 17.66
N GLN A 93 3.63 -0.80 18.24
CA GLN A 93 3.08 -2.02 17.64
C GLN A 93 1.55 -1.94 17.51
N ARG A 94 0.85 -1.52 18.57
CA ARG A 94 -0.60 -1.32 18.52
C ARG A 94 -1.02 -0.24 17.53
N LEU A 95 -0.19 0.81 17.38
CA LEU A 95 -0.41 1.88 16.43
C LEU A 95 -0.29 1.39 14.98
N LYS A 96 0.68 0.50 14.70
CA LYS A 96 0.85 -0.16 13.39
C LYS A 96 -0.39 -0.95 13.00
N GLU A 97 -0.86 -1.84 13.88
CA GLU A 97 -2.05 -2.66 13.63
C GLU A 97 -3.30 -1.81 13.40
N ALA A 98 -3.45 -0.72 14.17
CA ALA A 98 -4.56 0.21 14.01
C ALA A 98 -4.49 1.00 12.70
N ALA A 99 -3.30 1.42 12.27
CA ALA A 99 -3.08 2.11 11.02
C ALA A 99 -3.40 1.24 9.80
N GLU A 100 -2.91 0.00 9.79
CA GLU A 100 -3.22 -0.95 8.71
C GLU A 100 -4.72 -1.21 8.63
N LYS A 101 -5.37 -1.44 9.77
CA LYS A 101 -6.82 -1.63 9.83
C LYS A 101 -7.58 -0.41 9.30
N ALA A 102 -7.21 0.79 9.72
CA ALA A 102 -7.84 2.03 9.27
C ALA A 102 -7.68 2.23 7.75
N LYS A 103 -6.48 1.97 7.20
CA LYS A 103 -6.22 1.99 5.75
C LYS A 103 -7.18 1.05 5.01
N ILE A 104 -7.29 -0.19 5.46
CA ILE A 104 -8.14 -1.21 4.83
C ILE A 104 -9.62 -0.80 4.89
N GLU A 105 -10.10 -0.35 6.06
CA GLU A 105 -11.49 0.10 6.22
C GLU A 105 -11.83 1.26 5.29
N LEU A 106 -10.97 2.27 5.22
CA LEU A 106 -11.13 3.44 4.35
C LEU A 106 -11.17 3.09 2.86
N SER A 107 -10.72 1.91 2.45
CA SER A 107 -10.89 1.44 1.06
C SER A 107 -12.36 1.20 0.69
N THR A 108 -13.25 1.04 1.68
CA THR A 108 -14.68 0.79 1.47
C THR A 108 -15.58 1.83 2.13
N THR A 109 -15.14 2.44 3.23
CA THR A 109 -15.92 3.47 3.96
C THR A 109 -15.38 4.88 3.71
N PRO A 110 -16.23 5.93 3.84
CA PRO A 110 -15.78 7.32 3.72
C PRO A 110 -15.04 7.83 4.96
N GLN A 111 -15.16 7.14 6.10
CA GLN A 111 -14.53 7.50 7.38
C GLN A 111 -14.33 6.26 8.26
N THR A 112 -13.36 6.34 9.17
CA THR A 112 -13.11 5.36 10.24
C THR A 112 -12.74 6.07 11.54
N GLU A 113 -12.83 5.36 12.66
CA GLU A 113 -12.44 5.83 13.99
C GLU A 113 -11.38 4.89 14.58
N VAL A 114 -10.22 5.45 14.89
CA VAL A 114 -9.10 4.76 15.54
C VAL A 114 -9.20 5.02 17.04
N ASN A 115 -9.57 3.98 17.78
CA ASN A 115 -9.68 4.00 19.24
C ASN A 115 -8.71 3.00 19.86
N LEU A 116 -7.64 3.50 20.49
CA LEU A 116 -6.68 2.69 21.25
C LEU A 116 -6.73 3.08 22.72
N PRO A 117 -7.50 2.35 23.54
CA PRO A 117 -7.55 2.62 24.95
C PRO A 117 -6.27 2.14 25.64
N PHE A 118 -5.87 2.83 26.70
CA PHE A 118 -4.68 2.51 27.50
C PHE A 118 -3.45 2.33 26.61
N ILE A 119 -3.25 3.25 25.66
CA ILE A 119 -2.15 3.16 24.69
C ILE A 119 -0.80 3.44 25.36
N THR A 120 -0.80 4.30 26.37
CA THR A 120 0.36 4.61 27.22
C THR A 120 -0.12 5.23 28.55
N ALA A 121 0.78 5.67 29.42
CA ALA A 121 0.45 6.35 30.67
C ALA A 121 1.51 7.41 31.03
N ASP A 122 1.10 8.42 31.78
CA ASP A 122 1.99 9.42 32.39
C ASP A 122 1.68 9.58 33.89
N ALA A 123 2.27 10.60 34.53
CA ALA A 123 2.04 10.91 35.95
C ALA A 123 0.56 11.24 36.29
N SER A 124 -0.24 11.64 35.30
CA SER A 124 -1.68 11.90 35.46
C SER A 124 -2.54 10.66 35.26
N GLY A 125 -1.97 9.54 34.79
CA GLY A 125 -2.63 8.26 34.61
C GLY A 125 -2.63 7.74 33.18
N PRO A 126 -3.50 6.76 32.86
CA PRO A 126 -3.54 6.15 31.53
C PRO A 126 -4.04 7.12 30.47
N LYS A 127 -3.53 6.95 29.25
CA LYS A 127 -3.89 7.73 28.05
C LYS A 127 -4.52 6.86 26.98
N HIS A 128 -5.33 7.49 26.15
CA HIS A 128 -6.09 6.85 25.08
C HIS A 128 -5.88 7.64 23.79
N LEU A 129 -5.80 6.94 22.66
CA LEU A 129 -5.82 7.55 21.33
C LEU A 129 -7.24 7.45 20.78
N ASN A 130 -7.85 8.57 20.39
CA ASN A 130 -9.14 8.60 19.70
C ASN A 130 -9.05 9.55 18.52
N ILE A 131 -8.95 9.02 17.30
CA ILE A 131 -8.83 9.81 16.08
C ILE A 131 -9.92 9.41 15.09
N LYS A 132 -10.66 10.39 14.58
CA LYS A 132 -11.55 10.21 13.43
C LYS A 132 -10.80 10.58 12.16
N LEU A 133 -10.78 9.68 11.19
CA LEU A 133 -10.07 9.87 9.92
C LEU A 133 -11.03 9.69 8.75
N SER A 134 -11.10 10.68 7.87
CA SER A 134 -11.84 10.57 6.61
C SER A 134 -10.96 9.98 5.50
N ARG A 135 -11.59 9.33 4.51
CA ARG A 135 -10.91 8.85 3.30
C ARG A 135 -10.20 9.98 2.58
N SER A 136 -10.85 11.14 2.42
CA SER A 136 -10.27 12.31 1.76
C SER A 136 -9.00 12.82 2.45
N LYS A 137 -8.96 12.76 3.79
CA LYS A 137 -7.76 13.13 4.54
C LYS A 137 -6.66 12.11 4.32
N PHE A 138 -6.99 10.82 4.35
CA PHE A 138 -6.02 9.76 4.05
C PHE A 138 -5.45 9.88 2.64
N GLU A 139 -6.28 10.06 1.61
CA GLU A 139 -5.85 10.28 0.22
C GLU A 139 -4.89 11.47 0.09
N THR A 140 -5.15 12.55 0.84
CA THR A 140 -4.25 13.72 0.88
C THR A 140 -2.92 13.38 1.55
N LEU A 141 -2.91 12.55 2.59
CA LEU A 141 -1.69 12.17 3.30
C LEU A 141 -0.77 11.28 2.44
N VAL A 142 -1.34 10.47 1.54
CA VAL A 142 -0.60 9.50 0.72
C VAL A 142 -0.47 9.91 -0.75
N SER A 143 -0.83 11.14 -1.12
CA SER A 143 -0.82 11.61 -2.52
C SER A 143 0.53 11.38 -3.20
N ASP A 144 1.62 11.66 -2.49
CA ASP A 144 2.98 11.53 -3.02
C ASP A 144 3.35 10.06 -3.29
N LEU A 145 2.84 9.12 -2.49
CA LEU A 145 3.05 7.68 -2.72
C LEU A 145 2.30 7.20 -3.96
N ILE A 146 1.09 7.71 -4.17
CA ILE A 146 0.30 7.44 -5.37
C ILE A 146 1.02 8.03 -6.59
N ASP A 147 1.49 9.27 -6.53
CA ASP A 147 2.21 9.90 -7.64
C ASP A 147 3.50 9.15 -8.00
N ARG A 148 4.25 8.66 -6.99
CA ARG A 148 5.42 7.79 -7.19
C ARG A 148 5.09 6.53 -7.99
N SER A 149 3.91 5.93 -7.80
CA SER A 149 3.48 4.75 -8.58
C SER A 149 3.06 5.10 -10.02
N ILE A 150 2.62 6.34 -10.27
CA ILE A 150 2.18 6.78 -11.59
C ILE A 150 3.39 7.08 -12.50
N GLU A 151 4.52 7.53 -11.95
CA GLU A 151 5.71 7.84 -12.74
C GLU A 151 6.25 6.67 -13.56
N PRO A 152 6.47 5.46 -13.00
CA PRO A 152 6.85 4.28 -13.79
C PRO A 152 5.85 3.95 -14.90
N CYS A 153 4.55 4.08 -14.63
CA CYS A 153 3.49 3.86 -15.61
C CYS A 153 3.61 4.82 -16.81
N LYS A 154 3.82 6.12 -16.55
CA LYS A 154 4.00 7.14 -17.59
C LYS A 154 5.27 6.93 -18.41
N LYS A 155 6.33 6.40 -17.80
CA LYS A 155 7.58 6.07 -18.53
C LYS A 155 7.34 4.91 -19.49
N LEU A 156 6.61 3.89 -19.06
CA LEU A 156 6.25 2.74 -19.90
C LEU A 156 5.34 3.12 -21.06
N SER A 157 4.33 3.97 -20.83
CA SER A 157 3.40 4.39 -21.89
C SER A 157 4.04 5.21 -23.01
N LYS A 158 5.24 5.75 -22.79
CA LYS A 158 6.00 6.54 -23.79
C LYS A 158 7.00 5.70 -24.58
N MET A 159 7.30 4.49 -24.12
CA MET A 159 8.04 3.53 -24.93
C MET A 159 7.08 3.07 -26.03
N GLN A 160 7.46 3.21 -27.31
CA GLN A 160 6.67 2.64 -28.41
C GLN A 160 6.63 1.13 -28.19
N VAL A 161 5.48 0.66 -27.70
CA VAL A 161 5.16 -0.76 -27.53
C VAL A 161 4.58 -1.30 -28.82
#